data_AF-A0A9E1GMU7-F1
#
_entry.id   AF-A0A9E1GMU7-F1
#
_cell.length_a   1.000
_cell.length_b   1.000
_cell.length_c   1.000
_cell.angle_alpha   90.00
_cell.angle_beta   90.00
_cell.angle_gamma   90.00
#
_symmetry.space_group_name_H-M   'P 1'
#
loop_
_entity.id
_entity.type
_entity.pdbx_description
1 polymer ?
#
loop_
_entity_poly.entity_id
_entity_poly.type
_entity_poly.pdbx_seq_one_letter_code
_entity_poly.pdbx_strand_id
1 'polypeptide(L)'
;EALTVYYENAQMTPLMKWFCRKSGKSKFTAKDMAAMKATAALKAADRNPYSWNMDFYAYPDGSGYEGRFTKCGICTLMQELGLYDLTPALCHLDYTMSEAGGVTDFVRQYTLASGGPYCDCGYQKKRV
;
A
#
# COMPACT_ATOMS: atom_id res chain seq x y z
N GLU A 1 -8.62 -16.47 -4.07
CA GLU A 1 -8.13 -16.30 -5.47
C GLU A 1 -9.14 -15.66 -6.41
N ALA A 2 -10.37 -16.17 -6.56
CA ALA A 2 -11.33 -15.61 -7.53
C ALA A 2 -11.63 -14.10 -7.32
N LEU A 3 -11.88 -13.66 -6.08
CA LEU A 3 -12.14 -12.25 -5.77
C LEU A 3 -10.92 -11.36 -6.03
N THR A 4 -9.71 -11.84 -5.68
CA THR A 4 -8.45 -11.14 -5.96
C THR A 4 -8.29 -10.88 -7.45
N VAL A 5 -8.45 -11.93 -8.27
CA VAL A 5 -8.37 -11.83 -9.74
C VAL A 5 -9.45 -10.90 -10.29
N TYR A 6 -10.67 -10.98 -9.76
CA TYR A 6 -11.76 -10.11 -10.16
C TYR A 6 -11.43 -8.63 -9.92
N TYR A 7 -11.05 -8.27 -8.69
CA TYR A 7 -10.73 -6.88 -8.35
C TYR A 7 -9.50 -6.38 -9.06
N GLU A 8 -8.48 -7.22 -9.26
CA GLU A 8 -7.32 -6.88 -10.05
C GLU A 8 -7.72 -6.48 -11.48
N ASN A 9 -8.50 -7.33 -12.16
CA ASN A 9 -8.95 -7.06 -13.52
C ASN A 9 -9.86 -5.83 -13.62
N ALA A 10 -10.72 -5.62 -12.62
CA ALA A 10 -11.62 -4.48 -12.58
C ALA A 10 -10.88 -3.15 -12.34
N GLN A 11 -9.86 -3.15 -11.48
CA GLN A 11 -9.19 -1.91 -11.05
C GLN A 11 -7.92 -1.59 -11.84
N MET A 12 -7.17 -2.60 -12.31
CA MET A 12 -5.91 -2.42 -13.05
C MET A 12 -6.14 -2.19 -14.55
N THR A 13 -6.97 -1.19 -14.85
CA THR A 13 -7.21 -0.69 -16.21
C THR A 13 -5.88 -0.25 -16.88
N PRO A 14 -5.84 -0.16 -18.23
CA PRO A 14 -4.65 0.34 -18.93
C PRO A 14 -4.18 1.71 -18.42
N LEU A 15 -5.12 2.59 -18.06
CA LEU A 15 -4.82 3.89 -17.48
C LEU A 15 -4.20 3.77 -16.08
N MET A 16 -4.76 2.93 -15.21
CA MET A 16 -4.20 2.67 -13.88
C MET A 16 -2.77 2.12 -13.97
N LYS A 17 -2.54 1.15 -14.86
CA LYS A 17 -1.19 0.60 -15.13
C LYS A 17 -0.22 1.69 -15.60
N TRP A 18 -0.67 2.60 -16.46
CA TRP A 18 0.14 3.75 -16.88
C TRP A 18 0.49 4.68 -15.71
N PHE A 19 -0.47 4.98 -14.83
CA PHE A 19 -0.22 5.77 -13.62
C PHE A 19 0.77 5.09 -12.67
N CYS A 20 0.63 3.77 -12.43
CA CYS A 20 1.57 2.99 -11.62
C CYS A 20 3.00 3.11 -12.18
N ARG A 21 3.19 2.95 -13.49
CA ARG A 21 4.49 3.11 -14.16
C ARG A 21 5.06 4.50 -13.99
N LYS A 22 4.23 5.54 -14.10
CA LYS A 22 4.67 6.94 -13.90
C LYS A 22 5.09 7.20 -12.45
N SER A 23 4.31 6.73 -11.48
CA SER A 23 4.61 6.82 -10.06
C SER A 23 5.91 6.09 -9.69
N GLY A 24 6.11 4.90 -10.26
CA GLY A 24 7.34 4.10 -10.08
C GLY A 24 8.63 4.87 -10.38
N LYS A 25 8.63 5.74 -11.40
CA LYS A 25 9.82 6.54 -11.78
C LYS A 25 10.29 7.52 -10.71
N SER A 26 9.39 7.95 -9.82
CA SER A 26 9.73 8.85 -8.71
C SER A 26 10.01 8.12 -7.41
N LYS A 27 9.79 6.80 -7.34
CA LYS A 27 9.92 6.03 -6.11
C LYS A 27 11.37 6.03 -5.63
N PHE A 28 11.56 6.08 -4.31
CA PHE A 28 12.85 6.16 -3.63
C PHE A 28 13.67 7.43 -3.90
N THR A 29 13.14 8.41 -4.62
CA THR A 29 13.79 9.73 -4.73
C THR A 29 13.70 10.47 -3.39
N ALA A 30 14.56 11.46 -3.17
CA ALA A 30 14.48 12.29 -1.96
C ALA A 30 13.09 12.94 -1.78
N LYS A 31 12.44 13.31 -2.89
CA LYS A 31 11.08 13.84 -2.90
C LYS A 31 10.05 12.82 -2.41
N ASP A 32 10.12 11.59 -2.91
CA ASP A 32 9.24 10.50 -2.48
C ASP A 32 9.43 10.18 -0.99
N MET A 33 10.68 10.01 -0.55
CA MET A 33 11.01 9.75 0.85
C MET A 33 10.52 10.87 1.77
N ALA A 34 10.65 12.14 1.35
CA ALA A 34 10.13 13.28 2.09
C ALA A 34 8.60 13.29 2.16
N ALA A 35 7.92 12.99 1.04
CA ALA A 35 6.47 12.90 0.99
C ALA A 35 5.92 11.77 1.88
N MET A 36 6.58 10.61 1.90
CA MET A 36 6.21 9.48 2.77
C MET A 36 6.37 9.82 4.25
N LYS A 37 7.48 10.49 4.64
CA LYS A 37 7.66 11.00 6.02
C LYS A 37 6.61 12.04 6.40
N ALA A 38 6.28 12.97 5.50
CA ALA A 38 5.23 13.95 5.73
C ALA A 38 3.86 13.29 5.89
N THR A 39 3.57 12.24 5.11
CA THR A 39 2.34 11.44 5.21
C THR A 39 2.26 10.73 6.56
N ALA A 40 3.37 10.15 7.04
CA ALA A 40 3.45 9.53 8.36
C ALA A 40 3.18 10.55 9.48
N ALA A 41 3.78 11.74 9.40
CA ALA A 41 3.59 12.82 10.37
C ALA A 41 2.15 13.39 10.39
N LEU A 42 1.45 13.36 9.25
CA LEU A 42 0.11 13.95 9.12
C LEU A 42 -0.96 13.25 9.96
N LYS A 43 -0.79 11.94 10.22
CA LYS A 43 -1.75 11.08 10.94
C LYS A 43 -3.21 11.37 10.59
N ALA A 44 -3.54 11.24 9.30
CA ALA A 44 -4.83 11.67 8.77
C ALA A 44 -6.01 10.90 9.39
N ALA A 45 -5.80 9.64 9.82
CA ALA A 45 -6.84 8.83 10.44
C ALA A 45 -7.26 9.29 11.84
N ASP A 46 -6.55 10.23 12.46
CA ASP A 46 -6.99 10.83 13.73
C ASP A 46 -8.11 11.87 13.53
N ARG A 47 -8.30 12.35 12.28
CA ARG A 47 -9.34 13.30 11.90
C ARG A 47 -10.39 12.72 10.95
N ASN A 48 -10.02 11.69 10.19
CA ASN A 48 -10.92 11.00 9.26
C ASN A 48 -10.75 9.48 9.39
N PRO A 49 -11.71 8.74 9.97
CA PRO A 49 -11.59 7.30 10.21
C PRO A 49 -11.47 6.46 8.92
N TYR A 50 -11.83 7.03 7.77
CA TYR A 50 -11.68 6.45 6.43
C TYR A 50 -10.34 6.78 5.77
N SER A 51 -9.40 7.35 6.51
CA SER A 51 -8.00 7.57 6.08
C SER A 51 -7.05 6.58 6.77
N TRP A 52 -5.74 6.84 6.74
CA TRP A 52 -4.75 5.97 7.34
C TRP A 52 -3.76 6.71 8.24
N ASN A 53 -3.20 5.96 9.18
CA ASN A 53 -1.99 6.34 9.91
C ASN A 53 -0.91 5.31 9.59
N MET A 54 0.28 5.80 9.30
CA MET A 54 1.45 4.97 9.06
C MET A 54 2.68 5.53 9.74
N ASP A 55 3.61 4.63 10.08
CA ASP A 55 4.99 4.97 10.34
C ASP A 55 5.83 4.70 9.10
N PHE A 56 6.94 5.41 8.96
CA PHE A 56 7.89 5.25 7.86
C PHE A 56 9.21 4.71 8.37
N TYR A 57 9.62 3.55 7.87
CA TYR A 57 10.89 2.90 8.21
C TYR A 57 11.75 2.77 6.96
N ALA A 58 12.80 3.59 6.83
CA ALA A 58 13.79 3.38 5.77
C ALA A 58 14.66 2.16 6.11
N TYR A 59 14.94 1.31 5.12
CA TYR A 59 15.86 0.20 5.33
C TYR A 59 17.30 0.73 5.47
N PRO A 60 18.06 0.30 6.50
CA PRO A 60 19.40 0.85 6.78
C PRO A 60 20.39 0.68 5.63
N ASP A 61 20.23 -0.36 4.82
CA ASP A 61 21.06 -0.65 3.64
C ASP A 61 20.68 0.19 2.40
N GLY A 62 19.69 1.07 2.51
CA GLY A 62 19.21 1.91 1.42
C GLY A 62 18.45 1.14 0.33
N SER A 63 18.13 -0.14 0.56
CA SER A 63 17.40 -1.00 -0.38
C SER A 63 15.95 -0.57 -0.56
N GLY A 64 15.40 0.27 0.31
CA GLY A 64 14.02 0.71 0.22
C GLY A 64 13.46 1.22 1.54
N TYR A 65 12.17 1.00 1.76
CA TYR A 65 11.48 1.38 2.99
C TYR A 65 10.23 0.53 3.23
N GLU A 66 9.76 0.51 4.47
CA GLU A 66 8.46 0.00 4.88
C GLU A 66 7.54 1.17 5.28
N GLY A 67 6.32 1.18 4.76
CA GLY A 67 5.23 1.93 5.36
C GLY A 67 4.44 1.02 6.28
N ARG A 68 4.47 1.24 7.60
CA ARG A 68 3.76 0.42 8.57
C ARG A 68 2.45 1.07 8.96
N PHE A 69 1.33 0.52 8.52
CA PHE A 69 0.01 1.10 8.74
C PHE A 69 -0.63 0.50 9.99
N THR A 70 -1.06 1.37 10.90
CA THR A 70 -1.75 1.01 12.15
C THR A 70 -3.23 1.40 12.14
N LYS A 71 -3.63 2.29 11.23
CA LYS A 71 -5.04 2.57 10.91
C LYS A 71 -5.23 2.53 9.40
N CYS A 72 -6.35 1.95 8.96
CA CYS A 72 -6.62 1.73 7.56
C CYS A 72 -8.09 2.00 7.23
N GLY A 73 -8.32 3.03 6.44
CA GLY A 73 -9.67 3.50 6.12
C GLY A 73 -10.53 2.50 5.37
N ILE A 74 -9.94 1.69 4.49
CA ILE A 74 -10.68 0.63 3.81
C ILE A 74 -11.14 -0.46 4.79
N CYS A 75 -10.34 -0.78 5.80
CA CYS A 75 -10.74 -1.74 6.84
C CYS A 75 -11.92 -1.17 7.65
N THR A 76 -11.85 0.10 8.05
CA THR A 76 -12.96 0.77 8.75
C THR A 76 -14.24 0.77 7.91
N LEU A 77 -14.15 1.23 6.66
CA LEU A 77 -15.30 1.34 5.76
C LEU A 77 -15.94 -0.03 5.50
N MET A 78 -15.14 -1.05 5.19
CA MET A 78 -15.66 -2.38 4.89
C MET A 78 -16.27 -3.07 6.10
N GLN A 79 -15.77 -2.78 7.30
CA GLN A 79 -16.37 -3.26 8.55
C GLN A 79 -17.77 -2.64 8.76
N GLU A 80 -17.90 -1.33 8.58
CA GLU A 80 -19.18 -0.61 8.75
C GLU A 80 -20.23 -1.05 7.71
N LEU A 81 -19.80 -1.36 6.49
CA LEU A 81 -20.67 -1.84 5.42
C LEU A 81 -21.01 -3.34 5.54
N GLY A 82 -20.40 -4.07 6.48
CA GLY A 82 -20.59 -5.53 6.61
C GLY A 82 -19.97 -6.34 5.45
N LEU A 83 -18.95 -5.79 4.79
CA LEU A 83 -18.28 -6.36 3.62
C LEU A 83 -16.80 -6.71 3.90
N TYR A 84 -16.45 -6.91 5.17
CA TYR A 84 -15.06 -7.07 5.59
C TYR A 84 -14.34 -8.23 4.91
N ASP A 85 -15.07 -9.30 4.57
CA ASP A 85 -14.56 -10.48 3.85
C ASP A 85 -13.93 -10.15 2.48
N LEU A 86 -14.27 -9.00 1.89
CA LEU A 86 -13.70 -8.53 0.62
C LEU A 86 -12.36 -7.81 0.81
N THR A 87 -12.07 -7.30 2.01
CA THR A 87 -10.91 -6.45 2.29
C THR A 87 -9.58 -7.13 1.95
N PRO A 88 -9.35 -8.43 2.24
CA PRO A 88 -8.10 -9.09 1.84
C PRO A 88 -7.84 -9.07 0.33
N ALA A 89 -8.89 -9.21 -0.50
CA ALA A 89 -8.76 -9.12 -1.95
C ALA A 89 -8.37 -7.69 -2.40
N LEU A 90 -8.90 -6.66 -1.72
CA LEU A 90 -8.52 -5.28 -1.98
C LEU A 90 -7.09 -4.97 -1.54
N CYS A 91 -6.66 -5.47 -0.38
CA CYS A 91 -5.28 -5.33 0.08
C CYS A 91 -4.26 -6.00 -0.86
N HIS A 92 -4.68 -7.06 -1.56
CA HIS A 92 -3.81 -7.74 -2.53
C HIS A 92 -3.49 -6.87 -3.76
N LEU A 93 -4.33 -5.88 -4.08
CA LEU A 93 -4.07 -4.96 -5.20
C LEU A 93 -2.75 -4.20 -5.05
N ASP A 94 -2.26 -4.02 -3.82
CA ASP A 94 -0.97 -3.38 -3.57
C ASP A 94 0.19 -4.12 -4.27
N TYR A 95 0.12 -5.46 -4.35
CA TYR A 95 1.09 -6.26 -5.10
C TYR A 95 1.04 -5.93 -6.58
N THR A 96 -0.15 -5.97 -7.19
CA THR A 96 -0.32 -5.71 -8.62
C THR A 96 0.03 -4.26 -8.99
N MET A 97 -0.34 -3.29 -8.14
CA MET A 97 0.03 -1.89 -8.34
C MET A 97 1.54 -1.69 -8.26
N SER A 98 2.22 -2.36 -7.31
CA SER A 98 3.68 -2.32 -7.21
C SER A 98 4.36 -2.97 -8.41
N GLU A 99 3.89 -4.15 -8.82
CA GLU A 99 4.42 -4.86 -9.98
C GLU A 99 4.27 -4.02 -11.26
N ALA A 100 3.10 -3.42 -11.48
CA ALA A 100 2.86 -2.52 -12.60
C ALA A 100 3.78 -1.29 -12.57
N GLY A 101 4.19 -0.83 -11.38
CA GLY A 101 5.19 0.22 -11.21
C GLY A 101 6.60 -0.17 -11.68
N GLY A 102 6.92 -1.46 -11.69
CA GLY A 102 8.12 -2.03 -12.33
C GLY A 102 9.45 -1.80 -11.61
N VAL A 103 9.47 -1.04 -10.52
CA VAL A 103 10.70 -0.63 -9.80
C VAL A 103 10.83 -1.23 -8.41
N THR A 104 9.79 -1.92 -7.91
CA THR A 104 9.76 -2.47 -6.55
C THR A 104 9.37 -3.92 -6.47
N ASP A 105 10.06 -4.64 -5.60
CA ASP A 105 9.62 -5.89 -5.02
C ASP A 105 8.82 -5.54 -3.76
N PHE A 106 7.52 -5.84 -3.81
CA PHE A 106 6.60 -5.58 -2.71
C PHE A 106 6.54 -6.79 -1.79
N VAL A 107 6.77 -6.57 -0.51
CA VAL A 107 6.73 -7.60 0.52
C VAL A 107 5.81 -7.15 1.64
N ARG A 108 5.04 -8.09 2.18
CA ARG A 108 4.13 -7.86 3.30
C ARG A 108 3.90 -9.19 3.99
N GLN A 109 3.99 -9.20 5.31
CA GLN A 109 3.72 -10.38 6.14
C GLN A 109 2.35 -10.30 6.81
N TYR A 110 1.96 -9.11 7.27
CA TYR A 110 0.75 -8.85 8.02
C TYR A 110 -0.15 -7.86 7.28
N THR A 111 -1.46 -8.05 7.46
CA THR A 111 -2.44 -7.01 7.16
C THR A 111 -3.38 -6.89 8.34
N LEU A 112 -3.86 -5.68 8.61
CA LEU A 112 -5.00 -5.46 9.50
C LEU A 112 -6.23 -6.25 9.02
N ALA A 113 -6.44 -6.34 7.70
CA ALA A 113 -7.53 -7.09 7.08
C ALA A 113 -7.54 -8.60 7.39
N SER A 114 -6.36 -9.17 7.69
CA SER A 114 -6.22 -10.59 8.08
C SER A 114 -6.02 -10.76 9.60
N GLY A 115 -6.32 -9.73 10.40
CA GLY A 115 -6.18 -9.77 11.86
C GLY A 115 -4.74 -9.59 12.38
N GLY A 116 -3.81 -9.17 11.52
CA GLY A 116 -2.45 -8.84 11.92
C GLY A 116 -2.38 -7.55 12.77
N PRO A 117 -1.28 -7.34 13.51
CA PRO A 117 -1.12 -6.17 14.37
C PRO A 117 -0.97 -4.84 13.60
N TYR A 118 -0.60 -4.90 12.32
CA TYR A 118 -0.41 -3.78 11.40
C TYR A 118 -0.39 -4.29 9.95
N CYS A 119 -0.36 -3.38 8.97
CA CYS A 119 0.07 -3.70 7.61
C CYS A 119 1.51 -3.24 7.38
N ASP A 120 2.43 -4.15 7.08
CA ASP A 120 3.83 -3.87 6.74
C ASP A 120 4.01 -3.78 5.23
N CYS A 121 3.75 -2.60 4.67
CA CYS A 121 3.91 -2.36 3.23
C CYS A 121 5.40 -2.14 2.93
N GLY A 122 6.13 -3.24 2.70
CA GLY A 122 7.55 -3.23 2.38
C GLY A 122 7.80 -3.01 0.89
N TYR A 123 8.61 -2.00 0.57
CA TYR A 123 9.00 -1.67 -0.78
C TYR A 123 10.52 -1.77 -0.92
N GLN A 124 10.99 -2.83 -1.58
CA GLN A 124 12.40 -3.02 -1.89
C GLN A 124 12.67 -2.63 -3.34
N LYS A 125 13.78 -1.95 -3.60
CA LYS A 125 14.24 -1.63 -4.95
C LYS A 125 14.52 -2.93 -5.70
N LYS A 126 13.93 -3.08 -6.88
CA LYS A 126 14.33 -4.14 -7.81
C LYS A 126 15.79 -3.91 -8.20
N ARG A 127 16.62 -4.93 -8.04
CA ARG A 127 17.97 -4.95 -8.63
C ARG A 127 17.81 -5.31 -10.10
N VAL A 128 18.17 -4.38 -10.99
CA VAL A 128 18.25 -4.61 -12.44
C VAL A 128 19.69 -4.92 -12.79
#